data_AF-A0A6J1NL74-F1
#
_entry.id   AF-A0A6J1NL74-F1
#
_cell.length_a   1.000
_cell.length_b   1.000
_cell.length_c   1.000
_cell.angle_alpha   90.00
_cell.angle_beta   90.00
_cell.angle_gamma   90.00
#
_symmetry.space_group_name_H-M   'P 1'
#
loop_
_entity.id
_entity.type
_entity.pdbx_description
1 polymer ?
#
loop_
_entity_poly.entity_id
_entity_poly.type
_entity_poly.pdbx_seq_one_letter_code
_entity_poly.pdbx_strand_id
1 'polypeptide(L)'
;MFKEIKIVCLSIDNIVTDVCVQGNTPLLLAYMNGQGAMCRVLVRAGACFAHENKEGISIFNYQVATKQLLHRLLDALPAEAPWAESDLCQECGTKFTLTMRKHHCRHCGRMLCKQCSNQDVPILKFGMNKPQRVCEICFNVLQVGAS
;
A
#
# COMPACT_ATOMS: atom_id res chain seq x y z
N MET A 1 0.21 -31.14 10.58
CA MET A 1 -0.78 -31.46 9.53
C MET A 1 -0.75 -30.34 8.50
N PHE A 2 0.29 -30.33 7.67
CA PHE A 2 0.38 -29.42 6.51
C PHE A 2 -0.44 -30.08 5.41
N LYS A 3 -1.69 -29.63 5.22
CA LYS A 3 -2.46 -30.07 4.05
C LYS A 3 -1.92 -29.34 2.84
N GLU A 4 -1.42 -30.13 1.90
CA GLU A 4 -1.07 -29.76 0.54
C GLU A 4 -2.12 -28.81 -0.04
N ILE A 5 -1.74 -27.54 -0.17
CA ILE A 5 -2.50 -26.57 -0.94
C ILE A 5 -2.22 -26.92 -2.40
N LYS A 6 -3.22 -27.54 -3.03
CA LYS A 6 -3.29 -27.80 -4.47
C LYS A 6 -2.80 -26.58 -5.25
N ILE A 7 -1.62 -26.71 -5.85
CA ILE A 7 -1.10 -25.81 -6.87
C ILE A 7 -1.92 -26.08 -8.15
N VAL A 8 -3.13 -25.52 -8.21
CA VAL A 8 -3.94 -25.48 -9.43
C VAL A 8 -3.88 -24.05 -9.93
N CYS A 9 -3.02 -23.79 -10.92
CA CYS A 9 -3.08 -22.66 -11.85
C CYS A 9 -3.79 -21.39 -11.30
N LEU A 10 -3.30 -20.83 -10.19
CA LEU A 10 -3.79 -19.56 -9.70
C LEU A 10 -3.10 -18.49 -10.55
N SER A 11 -3.89 -17.70 -11.29
CA SER A 11 -3.39 -16.45 -11.87
C SER A 11 -2.64 -15.67 -10.78
N ILE A 12 -1.57 -14.96 -11.17
CA ILE A 12 -0.78 -14.13 -10.25
C ILE A 12 -1.69 -13.23 -9.38
N ASP A 13 -2.84 -12.81 -9.93
CA ASP A 13 -3.90 -12.07 -9.26
C ASP A 13 -4.37 -12.71 -7.95
N ASN A 14 -4.64 -14.03 -7.94
CA ASN A 14 -5.14 -14.71 -6.75
C ASN A 14 -4.11 -14.73 -5.61
N ILE A 15 -2.81 -14.75 -5.93
CA ILE A 15 -1.75 -14.79 -4.90
C ILE A 15 -1.65 -13.46 -4.14
N VAL A 16 -1.95 -12.33 -4.77
CA VAL A 16 -1.78 -11.00 -4.16
C VAL A 16 -3.06 -10.43 -3.56
N THR A 17 -4.23 -10.89 -3.98
CA THR A 17 -5.53 -10.40 -3.50
C THR A 17 -6.19 -11.29 -2.44
N ASP A 18 -5.76 -12.55 -2.30
CA ASP A 18 -6.33 -13.44 -1.28
C ASP A 18 -6.12 -12.88 0.13
N VAL A 19 -7.12 -13.06 0.99
CA VAL A 19 -7.07 -12.63 2.39
C VAL A 19 -7.40 -13.79 3.32
N CYS A 20 -6.77 -13.83 4.48
CA CYS A 20 -7.12 -14.79 5.52
C CYS A 20 -8.48 -14.45 6.16
N VAL A 21 -8.94 -15.28 7.10
CA VAL A 21 -10.23 -15.06 7.79
C VAL A 21 -10.29 -13.73 8.57
N GLN A 22 -9.15 -13.17 8.96
CA GLN A 22 -9.02 -11.86 9.61
C GLN A 22 -8.94 -10.70 8.60
N GLY A 23 -8.90 -10.97 7.30
CA GLY A 23 -8.72 -9.94 6.25
C GLY A 23 -7.26 -9.55 6.03
N ASN A 24 -6.28 -10.28 6.57
CA ASN A 24 -4.87 -9.97 6.29
C ASN A 24 -4.50 -10.45 4.89
N THR A 25 -3.92 -9.55 4.10
CA THR A 25 -3.28 -9.92 2.83
C THR A 25 -1.95 -10.64 3.08
N PRO A 26 -1.45 -11.42 2.12
CA PRO A 26 -0.10 -11.98 2.14
C PRO A 26 0.98 -10.92 2.40
N LEU A 27 0.80 -9.71 1.84
CA LEU A 27 1.73 -8.60 2.05
C LEU A 27 1.74 -8.14 3.52
N LEU A 28 0.57 -7.96 4.13
CA LEU A 28 0.47 -7.58 5.53
C LEU A 28 1.08 -8.66 6.44
N LEU A 29 0.77 -9.94 6.19
CA LEU A 29 1.34 -11.04 6.96
C LEU A 29 2.88 -11.09 6.84
N ALA A 30 3.43 -10.98 5.63
CA ALA A 30 4.87 -10.95 5.43
C ALA A 30 5.52 -9.74 6.12
N TYR A 31 4.86 -8.58 6.06
CA TYR A 31 5.34 -7.34 6.69
C TYR A 31 5.37 -7.46 8.22
N MET A 32 4.30 -7.96 8.83
CA MET A 32 4.20 -8.17 10.28
C MET A 32 5.28 -9.12 10.81
N ASN A 33 5.66 -10.12 10.01
CA ASN A 33 6.69 -11.09 10.36
C ASN A 33 8.12 -10.63 9.98
N GLY A 34 8.30 -9.39 9.51
CA GLY A 34 9.62 -8.87 9.11
C GLY A 34 10.22 -9.55 7.88
N GLN A 35 9.42 -10.27 7.08
CA GLN A 35 9.86 -11.05 5.93
C GLN A 35 10.05 -10.16 4.70
N GLY A 36 11.01 -9.23 4.77
CA GLY A 36 11.19 -8.20 3.75
C GLY A 36 11.45 -8.74 2.33
N ALA A 37 12.06 -9.93 2.20
CA ALA A 37 12.21 -10.59 0.90
C ALA A 37 10.86 -10.98 0.28
N MET A 38 9.96 -11.57 1.08
CA MET A 38 8.61 -11.90 0.63
C MET A 38 7.80 -10.65 0.33
N CYS A 39 7.90 -9.61 1.17
CA CYS A 39 7.25 -8.32 0.87
C CYS A 39 7.64 -7.79 -0.51
N ARG A 40 8.95 -7.81 -0.85
CA ARG A 40 9.41 -7.34 -2.17
C ARG A 40 8.84 -8.16 -3.33
N VAL A 41 8.75 -9.49 -3.17
CA VAL A 41 8.17 -10.36 -4.20
C VAL A 41 6.69 -10.04 -4.40
N LEU A 42 5.93 -9.93 -3.30
CA LEU A 42 4.50 -9.61 -3.35
C LEU A 42 4.24 -8.22 -3.95
N VAL A 43 5.05 -7.22 -3.60
CA VAL A 43 4.97 -5.87 -4.18
C VAL A 43 5.22 -5.89 -5.68
N ARG A 44 6.24 -6.62 -6.15
CA ARG A 44 6.52 -6.76 -7.59
C ARG A 44 5.43 -7.53 -8.34
N ALA A 45 4.72 -8.41 -7.64
CA ALA A 45 3.56 -9.12 -8.17
C ALA A 45 2.28 -8.26 -8.16
N GLY A 46 2.34 -7.00 -7.71
CA GLY A 46 1.21 -6.07 -7.74
C GLY A 46 0.36 -6.04 -6.47
N ALA A 47 0.88 -6.51 -5.33
CA ALA A 47 0.14 -6.45 -4.06
C ALA A 47 -0.26 -5.00 -3.68
N CYS A 48 -1.50 -4.85 -3.25
CA CYS A 48 -2.03 -3.58 -2.75
C CYS A 48 -1.43 -3.24 -1.38
N PHE A 49 -0.84 -2.05 -1.27
CA PHE A 49 -0.28 -1.55 0.00
C PHE A 49 -1.37 -1.09 0.97
N ALA A 50 -2.48 -0.62 0.43
CA ALA A 50 -3.51 0.10 1.16
C ALA A 50 -4.67 -0.79 1.62
N HIS A 51 -4.57 -2.11 1.47
CA HIS A 51 -5.59 -3.00 2.01
C HIS A 51 -5.55 -2.99 3.54
N GLU A 52 -6.70 -2.78 4.15
CA GLU A 52 -6.91 -2.85 5.60
C GLU A 52 -7.61 -4.15 5.94
N ASN A 53 -7.13 -4.83 6.98
CA ASN A 53 -7.81 -6.00 7.52
C ASN A 53 -9.09 -5.60 8.28
N LYS A 54 -9.77 -6.58 8.89
CA LYS A 54 -11.01 -6.33 9.67
C LYS A 54 -10.83 -5.41 10.88
N GLU A 55 -9.60 -5.19 11.32
CA GLU A 55 -9.23 -4.30 12.42
C GLU A 55 -8.76 -2.92 11.93
N GLY A 56 -8.80 -2.65 10.62
CA GLY A 56 -8.31 -1.40 10.04
C GLY A 56 -6.78 -1.33 9.92
N ILE A 57 -6.08 -2.46 10.04
CA ILE A 57 -4.62 -2.52 10.00
C ILE A 57 -4.11 -2.78 8.58
N SER A 58 -3.14 -1.98 8.17
CA SER A 58 -2.36 -2.11 6.94
C SER A 58 -0.87 -1.96 7.25
N ILE A 59 -0.01 -2.12 6.24
CA ILE A 59 1.44 -1.92 6.40
C ILE A 59 1.83 -0.47 6.72
N PHE A 60 0.91 0.49 6.62
CA PHE A 60 1.15 1.91 6.93
C PHE A 60 0.98 2.24 8.42
N ASN A 61 0.04 1.58 9.10
CA ASN A 61 -0.31 1.86 10.49
C ASN A 61 0.07 0.72 11.46
N TYR A 62 0.52 -0.43 10.94
CA TYR A 62 1.08 -1.49 11.76
C TYR A 62 2.35 -1.02 12.48
N GLN A 63 2.37 -1.21 13.80
CA GLN A 63 3.47 -0.77 14.66
C GLN A 63 4.71 -1.64 14.41
N VAL A 64 5.79 -0.99 14.00
CA VAL A 64 7.10 -1.60 13.81
C VAL A 64 8.16 -0.70 14.45
N ALA A 65 9.30 -1.27 14.81
CA ALA A 65 10.39 -0.49 15.41
C ALA A 65 10.86 0.66 14.50
N THR A 66 10.81 0.46 13.18
CA THR A 66 11.34 1.41 12.19
C THR A 66 10.55 1.36 10.87
N LYS A 67 10.37 2.50 10.17
CA LYS A 67 9.62 2.60 8.90
C LYS A 67 10.45 2.25 7.64
N GLN A 68 11.69 1.82 7.81
CA GLN A 68 12.68 1.61 6.75
C GLN A 68 12.20 0.57 5.74
N LEU A 69 11.55 -0.51 6.21
CA LEU A 69 11.00 -1.53 5.31
C LEU A 69 9.89 -0.94 4.43
N LEU A 70 8.96 -0.18 5.01
CA LEU A 70 7.88 0.48 4.26
C LEU A 70 8.46 1.42 3.18
N HIS A 71 9.42 2.27 3.54
CA HIS A 71 10.05 3.20 2.59
C HIS A 71 10.73 2.45 1.44
N ARG A 72 11.48 1.38 1.73
CA ARG A 72 12.12 0.55 0.70
C ARG A 72 11.10 -0.14 -0.21
N LEU A 73 9.97 -0.60 0.33
CA LEU A 73 8.91 -1.21 -0.48
C LEU A 73 8.24 -0.19 -1.40
N LEU A 74 7.96 1.02 -0.90
CA LEU A 74 7.43 2.13 -1.69
C LEU A 74 8.41 2.57 -2.77
N ASP A 75 9.71 2.61 -2.47
CA ASP A 75 10.74 2.93 -3.44
C ASP A 75 10.88 1.85 -4.52
N ALA A 76 10.72 0.58 -4.15
CA ALA A 76 10.77 -0.56 -5.06
C ALA A 76 9.51 -0.79 -5.91
N LEU A 77 8.45 0.01 -5.75
CA LEU A 77 7.25 -0.08 -6.58
C LEU A 77 7.62 0.08 -8.07
N PRO A 78 7.21 -0.84 -8.96
CA PRO A 78 7.51 -0.76 -10.39
C PRO A 78 6.54 0.15 -11.17
N ALA A 79 5.34 0.35 -10.65
CA ALA A 79 4.28 1.18 -11.20
C ALA A 79 3.39 1.68 -10.05
N GLU A 80 2.40 2.50 -10.39
CA GLU A 80 1.36 2.91 -9.44
C GLU A 80 0.70 1.68 -8.79
N ALA A 81 0.61 1.68 -7.46
CA ALA A 81 -0.05 0.59 -6.74
C ALA A 81 -1.58 0.65 -6.95
N PRO A 82 -2.28 -0.50 -6.93
CA PRO A 82 -3.74 -0.53 -7.03
C PRO A 82 -4.39 0.39 -5.99
N TRP A 83 -5.42 1.11 -6.43
CA TRP A 83 -6.18 2.01 -5.57
C TRP A 83 -7.03 1.20 -4.58
N ALA A 84 -6.94 1.57 -3.31
CA ALA A 84 -7.87 1.07 -2.30
C ALA A 84 -9.15 1.90 -2.32
N GLU A 85 -10.25 1.25 -1.94
CA GLU A 85 -11.52 1.90 -1.67
C GLU A 85 -11.79 1.84 -0.16
N SER A 86 -12.16 2.98 0.41
CA SER A 86 -12.55 3.09 1.81
C SER A 86 -13.52 4.25 2.01
N ASP A 87 -14.35 4.18 3.04
CA ASP A 87 -15.21 5.27 3.47
C ASP A 87 -14.55 6.17 4.52
N LEU A 88 -13.34 5.81 4.95
CA LEU A 88 -12.51 6.58 5.88
C LEU A 88 -11.18 6.96 5.22
N CYS A 89 -10.65 8.13 5.57
CA CYS A 89 -9.28 8.48 5.26
C CYS A 89 -8.35 7.49 5.95
N GLN A 90 -7.56 6.76 5.18
CA GLN A 90 -6.71 5.69 5.70
C GLN A 90 -5.55 6.20 6.55
N GLU A 91 -5.33 7.52 6.64
CA GLU A 91 -4.32 8.17 7.49
C GLU A 91 -4.91 8.67 8.80
N CYS A 92 -5.95 9.51 8.73
CA CYS A 92 -6.51 10.18 9.90
C CYS A 92 -7.85 9.61 10.39
N GLY A 93 -8.39 8.59 9.72
CA GLY A 93 -9.68 7.97 10.05
C GLY A 93 -10.91 8.84 9.78
N THR A 94 -10.75 10.05 9.24
CA THR A 94 -11.89 10.94 8.95
C THR A 94 -12.82 10.33 7.92
N LYS A 95 -14.12 10.27 8.23
CA LYS A 95 -15.15 9.75 7.33
C LYS A 95 -15.35 10.67 6.12
N PHE A 96 -15.39 10.08 4.93
CA PHE A 96 -15.73 10.81 3.72
C PHE A 96 -17.23 11.11 3.66
N THR A 97 -17.56 12.27 3.07
CA THR A 97 -18.92 12.77 2.91
C THR A 97 -19.02 13.53 1.59
N LEU A 98 -20.19 14.09 1.26
CA LEU A 98 -20.36 14.91 0.05
C LEU A 98 -19.41 16.13 0.00
N THR A 99 -19.05 16.68 1.16
CA THR A 99 -18.12 17.81 1.30
C THR A 99 -16.69 17.36 1.61
N MET A 100 -16.52 16.24 2.30
CA MET A 100 -15.22 15.61 2.56
C MET A 100 -14.91 14.58 1.47
N ARG A 101 -14.33 15.03 0.35
CA ARG A 101 -14.10 14.21 -0.84
C ARG A 101 -12.95 13.21 -0.68
N LYS A 102 -13.09 12.09 -1.39
CA LYS A 102 -12.09 11.01 -1.54
C LYS A 102 -10.96 11.43 -2.49
N HIS A 103 -9.72 11.12 -2.12
CA HIS A 103 -8.53 11.32 -2.98
C HIS A 103 -7.58 10.12 -2.88
N HIS A 104 -7.06 9.63 -4.01
CA HIS A 104 -6.02 8.61 -4.00
C HIS A 104 -4.61 9.20 -4.07
N CYS A 105 -3.67 8.59 -3.35
CA CYS A 105 -2.25 8.80 -3.58
C CYS A 105 -1.83 8.06 -4.87
N ARG A 106 -1.29 8.78 -5.85
CA ARG A 106 -0.89 8.20 -7.17
C ARG A 106 0.35 7.30 -7.13
N HIS A 107 0.95 7.17 -5.94
CA HIS A 107 2.11 6.32 -5.73
C HIS A 107 1.72 5.02 -5.03
N CYS A 108 1.06 5.11 -3.87
CA CYS A 108 0.76 3.96 -3.03
C CYS A 108 -0.71 3.50 -3.02
N GLY A 109 -1.61 4.20 -3.72
CA GLY A 109 -3.00 3.80 -3.87
C GLY A 109 -3.92 4.03 -2.66
N ARG A 110 -3.43 4.57 -1.54
CA ARG A 110 -4.27 4.87 -0.36
C ARG A 110 -5.37 5.89 -0.64
N MET A 111 -6.53 5.67 -0.03
CA MET A 111 -7.70 6.55 0.01
C MET A 111 -7.57 7.58 1.15
N LEU A 112 -7.49 8.87 0.81
CA LEU A 112 -7.09 9.95 1.71
C LEU A 112 -7.98 11.20 1.57
N CYS A 113 -8.03 12.01 2.63
CA CYS A 113 -8.62 13.34 2.58
C CYS A 113 -7.63 14.35 1.96
N LYS A 114 -8.11 15.58 1.69
CA LYS A 114 -7.29 16.66 1.13
C LYS A 114 -6.06 16.96 1.99
N GLN A 115 -6.20 16.96 3.32
CA GLN A 115 -5.12 17.30 4.25
C GLN A 115 -4.02 16.23 4.26
N CYS A 116 -4.37 14.95 4.25
CA CYS A 116 -3.40 13.84 4.25
C CYS A 116 -2.78 13.55 2.87
N SER A 117 -3.20 14.29 1.83
CA SER A 117 -2.70 14.17 0.45
C SER A 117 -2.45 15.54 -0.18
N ASN A 118 -1.86 16.46 0.59
CA ASN A 118 -1.69 17.86 0.19
C ASN A 118 -0.42 18.16 -0.62
N GLN A 119 0.30 17.13 -1.05
CA GLN A 119 1.53 17.25 -1.85
C GLN A 119 1.28 16.85 -3.30
N ASP A 120 1.96 17.52 -4.23
CA ASP A 120 1.97 17.19 -5.65
C ASP A 120 3.41 17.10 -6.15
N VAL A 121 3.81 15.96 -6.73
CA VAL A 121 5.19 15.70 -7.17
C VAL A 121 5.22 14.86 -8.45
N PRO A 122 6.13 15.11 -9.41
CA PRO A 122 6.34 14.20 -10.53
C PRO A 122 6.78 12.81 -10.04
N ILE A 123 6.22 11.75 -10.59
CA ILE A 123 6.63 10.36 -10.29
C ILE A 123 7.44 9.84 -11.47
N LEU A 124 8.68 10.31 -11.57
CA LEU A 124 9.55 10.08 -12.74
C LEU A 124 9.80 8.59 -13.01
N LYS A 125 9.91 7.77 -11.95
CA LYS A 125 10.08 6.32 -12.10
C LYS A 125 8.89 5.61 -12.74
N PHE A 126 7.71 6.24 -12.77
CA PHE A 126 6.51 5.76 -13.47
C PHE A 126 6.28 6.50 -14.79
N GLY A 127 7.23 7.33 -15.25
CA GLY A 127 7.07 8.17 -16.44
C GLY A 127 6.09 9.34 -16.28
N MET A 128 5.63 9.63 -15.05
CA MET A 128 4.68 10.71 -14.78
C MET A 128 5.41 12.03 -14.52
N ASN A 129 5.72 12.74 -15.61
CA ASN A 129 6.49 13.99 -15.58
C ASN A 129 5.70 15.20 -15.03
N LYS A 130 4.36 15.15 -15.07
CA LYS A 130 3.51 16.18 -14.45
C LYS A 130 3.33 15.88 -12.96
N PRO A 131 3.26 16.90 -12.08
CA PRO A 131 3.00 16.68 -10.66
C PRO A 131 1.74 15.86 -10.42
N GLN A 132 1.85 14.84 -9.58
CA GLN A 132 0.77 13.96 -9.15
C GLN A 132 0.54 14.08 -7.66
N ARG A 133 -0.73 14.02 -7.26
CA ARG A 133 -1.11 14.02 -5.84
C ARG A 133 -0.55 12.79 -5.12
N VAL A 134 0.14 13.03 -4.02
CA VAL A 134 0.69 11.98 -3.17
C VAL A 134 0.44 12.26 -1.69
N CYS A 135 0.50 11.22 -0.86
CA CYS A 135 0.53 11.38 0.59
C CYS A 135 1.93 11.81 1.06
N GLU A 136 2.02 12.33 2.29
CA GLU A 136 3.28 12.80 2.87
C GLU A 136 4.38 11.71 2.89
N ILE A 137 4.04 10.48 3.24
CA ILE A 137 4.99 9.35 3.24
C ILE A 137 5.59 9.16 1.83
N CYS A 138 4.74 9.16 0.80
CA CYS A 138 5.19 8.95 -0.58
C CYS A 138 5.95 10.17 -1.10
N PHE A 139 5.55 11.39 -0.72
CA PHE A 139 6.29 12.60 -1.05
C PHE A 139 7.74 12.51 -0.55
N ASN A 140 7.93 12.12 0.72
CA ASN A 140 9.27 11.97 1.30
C ASN A 140 10.10 10.89 0.58
N VAL A 141 9.50 9.73 0.28
CA VAL A 141 10.17 8.66 -0.48
C VAL A 141 10.59 9.13 -1.88
N LEU A 142 9.72 9.87 -2.58
CA LEU A 142 9.97 10.32 -3.96
C LEU A 142 10.93 11.50 -4.07
N GLN A 143 11.07 12.32 -3.03
CA GLN A 143 11.97 13.49 -3.03
C GLN A 143 13.36 13.18 -2.49
N VAL A 144 13.46 12.35 -1.44
CA VAL A 144 14.73 12.09 -0.74
C VAL A 144 15.38 10.79 -1.20
N GLY A 145 14.60 9.88 -1.83
CA GLY A 145 15.00 8.48 -2.00
C GLY A 145 14.84 7.69 -0.70
N ALA A 146 14.78 6.36 -0.78
CA ALA A 146 14.75 5.53 0.43
C ALA A 146 16.16 5.49 1.08
N SER A 147 16.38 6.32 2.10
CA SER A 147 17.55 6.22 2.99
C SER A 147 17.56 4.92 3.81
#